data_AF-A0A9E2R5C2-F1
#
_entry.id   AF-A0A9E2R5C2-F1
#
_cell.length_a   1.000
_cell.length_b   1.000
_cell.length_c   1.000
_cell.angle_alpha   90.00
_cell.angle_beta   90.00
_cell.angle_gamma   90.00
#
_symmetry.space_group_name_H-M   'P 1'
#
loop_
_entity.id
_entity.type
_entity.pdbx_description
1 polymer ?
#
loop_
_entity_poly.entity_id
_entity_poly.type
_entity_poly.pdbx_seq_one_letter_code
_entity_poly.pdbx_strand_id
1 'polypeptide(L)'
;ALCPMATGISHHISPRGEIEPCPVIQFAVDNIRDSRGIFQTMRDSAFLQDFREAAARSTRGCIVLERPDLIKELVLKHGARDSTTRGTALAELDSMQPRNSQHLPGREIPEEHWMYRFAKKHWFNDFGAYGKAGSGFSGSARQNKSNLDPADQPVYPVREPTARP
;
A
#
# COMPACT_ATOMS: atom_id res chain seq x y z
N ALA A 1 6.82 -5.13 4.08
CA ALA A 1 5.46 -4.58 4.22
C ALA A 1 4.50 -5.38 3.35
N LEU A 2 3.22 -5.39 3.67
CA LEU A 2 2.18 -6.01 2.85
C LEU A 2 1.23 -4.89 2.42
N CYS A 3 0.99 -4.72 1.12
CA CYS A 3 -0.05 -3.83 0.62
C CYS A 3 -1.39 -4.60 0.64
N PRO A 4 -2.37 -4.23 1.49
CA PRO A 4 -3.63 -4.97 1.60
C PRO A 4 -4.47 -4.97 0.31
N MET A 5 -4.32 -3.91 -0.49
CA MET A 5 -4.97 -3.80 -1.78
C MET A 5 -4.34 -4.75 -2.82
N ALA A 6 -3.00 -4.87 -2.83
CA ALA A 6 -2.29 -5.78 -3.73
C ALA A 6 -2.61 -7.26 -3.45
N THR A 7 -2.95 -7.61 -2.21
CA THR A 7 -3.43 -8.95 -1.84
C THR A 7 -4.94 -9.10 -1.94
N GLY A 8 -5.69 -8.02 -2.16
CA GLY A 8 -7.14 -8.02 -2.24
C GLY A 8 -7.86 -8.28 -0.90
N ILE A 9 -7.16 -8.16 0.24
CA ILE A 9 -7.73 -8.47 1.57
C ILE A 9 -8.55 -7.31 2.16
N SER A 10 -8.37 -6.09 1.66
CA SER A 10 -9.14 -4.93 2.12
C SER A 10 -9.35 -3.91 1.01
N HIS A 11 -10.48 -3.21 1.09
CA HIS A 11 -10.81 -2.03 0.29
C HIS A 11 -11.38 -0.97 1.23
N HIS A 12 -11.36 0.28 0.82
CA HIS A 12 -11.92 1.39 1.58
C HIS A 12 -13.27 1.79 0.99
N ILE A 13 -14.24 2.11 1.85
CA ILE A 13 -15.54 2.63 1.44
C ILE A 13 -15.63 4.09 1.89
N SER A 14 -15.78 5.01 0.94
CA SER A 14 -15.93 6.43 1.25
C SER A 14 -17.24 6.71 2.01
N PRO A 15 -17.38 7.85 2.71
CA PRO A 15 -18.65 8.25 3.30
C PRO A 15 -19.82 8.37 2.29
N ARG A 16 -19.51 8.53 1.00
CA ARG A 16 -20.49 8.54 -0.09
C ARG A 16 -20.72 7.15 -0.69
N GLY A 17 -20.14 6.10 -0.11
CA GLY A 17 -20.29 4.71 -0.53
C GLY A 17 -19.42 4.34 -1.74
N GLU A 18 -18.48 5.20 -2.13
CA GLU A 18 -17.55 4.89 -3.22
C GLU A 18 -16.57 3.82 -2.78
N ILE A 19 -16.26 2.86 -3.67
CA ILE A 19 -15.34 1.78 -3.38
C ILE A 19 -13.95 2.19 -3.87
N GLU A 20 -13.06 2.43 -2.92
CA GLU A 20 -11.70 2.92 -3.12
C GLU A 20 -10.67 1.80 -2.87
N PRO A 21 -9.58 1.75 -3.65
CA PRO A 21 -8.56 0.72 -3.51
C PRO A 21 -7.80 0.82 -2.17
N CYS A 22 -7.66 2.01 -1.60
CA CYS A 22 -6.93 2.26 -0.36
C CYS A 22 -7.46 3.54 0.32
N PRO A 23 -7.44 3.66 1.66
CA PRO A 23 -7.93 4.88 2.34
C PRO A 23 -7.24 6.19 1.91
N VAL A 24 -6.01 6.12 1.40
CA VAL A 24 -5.25 7.28 0.91
C VAL A 24 -5.37 7.48 -0.60
N ILE A 25 -6.00 6.55 -1.32
CA ILE A 25 -6.25 6.62 -2.76
C ILE A 25 -7.75 6.83 -2.94
N GLN A 26 -8.14 8.09 -2.81
CA GLN A 26 -9.53 8.52 -2.83
C GLN A 26 -10.00 8.73 -4.28
N PHE A 27 -9.99 7.63 -5.04
CA PHE A 27 -10.55 7.55 -6.38
C PHE A 27 -11.40 6.29 -6.51
N ALA A 28 -12.53 6.41 -7.21
CA ALA A 28 -13.45 5.30 -7.37
C ALA A 28 -14.15 5.29 -8.72
N VAL A 29 -14.46 4.07 -9.19
CA VAL A 29 -15.37 3.82 -10.31
C VAL A 29 -16.69 3.25 -9.78
N ASP A 30 -16.61 2.38 -8.78
CA ASP A 30 -17.74 1.65 -8.24
C ASP A 30 -18.31 2.25 -6.95
N ASN A 31 -19.56 1.91 -6.63
CA ASN A 31 -20.25 2.33 -5.40
C ASN A 31 -21.00 1.14 -4.78
N ILE A 32 -21.11 1.11 -3.45
CA ILE A 32 -21.84 0.07 -2.72
C ILE A 32 -23.35 0.03 -3.05
N ARG A 33 -23.88 1.10 -3.66
CA ARG A 33 -25.28 1.20 -4.10
C ARG A 33 -25.54 0.64 -5.50
N ASP A 34 -24.53 0.05 -6.14
CA ASP A 34 -24.69 -0.62 -7.42
C ASP A 34 -25.72 -1.76 -7.32
N SER A 35 -26.60 -1.86 -8.32
CA SER A 35 -27.70 -2.83 -8.36
C SER A 35 -27.24 -4.28 -8.46
N ARG A 36 -25.99 -4.54 -8.91
CA ARG A 36 -25.35 -5.86 -8.90
C ARG A 36 -25.11 -6.38 -7.48
N GLY A 37 -25.13 -5.49 -6.48
CA GLY A 37 -24.76 -5.79 -5.10
C GLY A 37 -23.24 -5.72 -4.88
N ILE A 38 -22.84 -5.47 -3.63
CA ILE A 38 -21.45 -5.15 -3.26
C ILE A 38 -20.45 -6.23 -3.67
N PHE A 39 -20.79 -7.51 -3.48
CA PHE A 39 -19.89 -8.62 -3.80
C PHE A 39 -19.56 -8.66 -5.29
N GLN A 40 -20.59 -8.62 -6.15
CA GLN A 40 -20.39 -8.69 -7.59
C GLN A 40 -19.72 -7.41 -8.12
N THR A 41 -20.10 -6.26 -7.58
CA THR A 41 -19.51 -4.95 -7.92
C THR A 41 -18.00 -4.95 -7.67
N MET A 42 -17.56 -5.39 -6.49
CA MET A 42 -16.13 -5.43 -6.15
C MET A 42 -15.37 -6.50 -6.94
N ARG A 43 -15.97 -7.69 -7.12
CA ARG A 43 -15.32 -8.81 -7.82
C ARG A 43 -15.09 -8.52 -9.30
N ASP A 44 -16.06 -7.88 -9.94
CA ASP A 44 -16.07 -7.66 -11.39
C ASP A 44 -15.52 -6.26 -11.76
N SER A 45 -14.99 -5.51 -10.79
CA SER A 45 -14.40 -4.17 -11.01
C SER A 45 -13.05 -4.27 -11.71
N ALA A 46 -13.02 -3.81 -12.96
CA ALA A 46 -11.78 -3.69 -13.74
C ALA A 46 -10.79 -2.71 -13.09
N PHE A 47 -11.27 -1.63 -12.49
CA PHE A 47 -10.41 -0.65 -11.81
C PHE A 47 -9.71 -1.29 -10.61
N LEU A 48 -10.44 -1.98 -9.73
CA LEU A 48 -9.84 -2.64 -8.56
C LEU A 48 -8.92 -3.79 -8.97
N GLN A 49 -9.26 -4.53 -10.03
CA GLN A 49 -8.38 -5.58 -10.56
C GLN A 49 -7.06 -5.01 -11.08
N ASP A 50 -7.10 -4.01 -11.96
CA ASP A 50 -5.91 -3.43 -12.55
C ASP A 50 -5.03 -2.75 -11.49
N PHE A 51 -5.65 -2.11 -10.49
CA PHE A 51 -4.93 -1.53 -9.36
C PHE A 51 -4.17 -2.61 -8.56
N ARG A 52 -4.84 -3.72 -8.26
CA ARG A 52 -4.25 -4.86 -7.55
C ARG A 52 -3.05 -5.43 -8.31
N GLU A 53 -3.21 -5.64 -9.62
CA GLU A 53 -2.14 -6.16 -10.47
C GLU A 53 -0.96 -5.19 -10.59
N ALA A 54 -1.24 -3.90 -10.77
CA ALA A 54 -0.21 -2.87 -10.87
C ALA A 54 0.60 -2.75 -9.58
N ALA A 55 -0.06 -2.72 -8.41
CA ALA A 55 0.66 -2.67 -7.14
C ALA A 55 1.49 -3.94 -6.90
N ALA A 56 0.90 -5.12 -7.13
CA ALA A 56 1.60 -6.39 -6.92
C ALA A 56 2.85 -6.54 -7.81
N ARG A 57 2.84 -5.97 -9.02
CA ARG A 57 3.98 -5.99 -9.95
C ARG A 57 5.01 -4.89 -9.70
N SER A 58 4.61 -3.76 -9.15
CA SER A 58 5.47 -2.57 -9.07
C SER A 58 6.20 -2.41 -7.73
N THR A 59 5.64 -2.92 -6.64
CA THR A 59 6.24 -2.77 -5.31
C THR A 59 5.78 -3.85 -4.33
N ARG A 60 6.62 -4.18 -3.34
CA ARG A 60 6.22 -4.93 -2.13
C ARG A 60 5.88 -4.00 -0.95
N GLY A 61 5.89 -2.70 -1.20
CA GLY A 61 5.64 -1.61 -0.27
C GLY A 61 4.34 -0.87 -0.57
N CYS A 62 4.32 0.42 -0.28
CA CYS A 62 3.18 1.27 -0.56
C CYS A 62 3.28 1.86 -1.97
N ILE A 63 2.36 1.50 -2.87
CA ILE A 63 2.32 2.03 -4.25
C ILE A 63 2.15 3.55 -4.28
N VAL A 64 1.44 4.14 -3.31
CA VAL A 64 1.27 5.61 -3.19
C VAL A 64 2.59 6.32 -2.97
N LEU A 65 3.47 5.72 -2.16
CA LEU A 65 4.77 6.31 -1.86
C LEU A 65 5.77 6.02 -2.98
N GLU A 66 5.82 4.79 -3.48
CA GLU A 66 6.88 4.38 -4.39
C GLU A 66 6.57 4.66 -5.87
N ARG A 67 5.31 4.58 -6.28
CA ARG A 67 4.87 4.69 -7.68
C ARG A 67 3.55 5.48 -7.83
N PRO A 68 3.51 6.77 -7.42
CA PRO A 68 2.33 7.62 -7.62
C PRO A 68 1.98 7.82 -9.10
N ASP A 69 2.97 7.70 -10.00
CA ASP A 69 2.80 7.74 -11.44
C ASP A 69 1.84 6.65 -11.95
N LEU A 70 1.97 5.40 -11.48
CA LEU A 70 1.09 4.31 -11.87
C LEU A 70 -0.35 4.51 -11.39
N ILE A 71 -0.53 5.16 -10.24
CA ILE A 71 -1.87 5.49 -9.74
C ILE A 71 -2.54 6.47 -10.69
N LYS A 72 -1.80 7.49 -11.16
CA LYS A 72 -2.32 8.48 -12.10
C LYS A 72 -2.75 7.81 -13.41
N GLU A 73 -1.91 6.92 -13.94
CA GLU A 73 -2.22 6.15 -15.14
C GLU A 73 -3.51 5.34 -14.98
N LEU A 74 -3.69 4.64 -13.85
CA LEU A 74 -4.89 3.86 -13.57
C LEU A 74 -6.14 4.75 -13.43
N VAL A 75 -6.04 5.86 -12.69
CA VAL A 75 -7.14 6.81 -12.53
C VAL A 75 -7.61 7.33 -13.88
N LEU A 76 -6.67 7.74 -14.74
CA LEU A 76 -6.97 8.23 -16.08
C LEU A 76 -7.53 7.11 -16.99
N LYS A 77 -6.93 5.92 -16.97
CA LYS A 77 -7.35 4.76 -17.77
C LYS A 77 -8.80 4.36 -17.50
N HIS A 78 -9.20 4.36 -16.24
CA HIS A 78 -10.53 3.91 -15.83
C HIS A 78 -11.55 5.04 -15.69
N GLY A 79 -11.13 6.31 -15.89
CA GLY A 79 -11.99 7.46 -15.62
C GLY A 79 -12.44 7.52 -14.16
N ALA A 80 -11.57 7.11 -13.23
CA ALA A 80 -11.91 7.04 -11.82
C ALA A 80 -12.17 8.44 -11.27
N ARG A 81 -13.30 8.61 -10.60
CA ARG A 81 -13.73 9.87 -10.03
C ARG A 81 -12.92 10.18 -8.77
N ASP A 82 -12.51 11.43 -8.60
CA ASP A 82 -12.02 11.95 -7.32
C ASP A 82 -13.15 11.95 -6.29
N SER A 83 -13.03 11.07 -5.28
CA SER A 83 -14.01 10.91 -4.19
C SER A 83 -13.74 11.84 -3.01
N THR A 84 -12.66 12.61 -3.03
CA THR A 84 -12.38 13.60 -1.99
C THR A 84 -13.42 14.71 -2.01
N THR A 85 -13.59 15.37 -0.86
CA THR A 85 -14.34 16.63 -0.81
C THR A 85 -13.55 17.79 -1.43
N ARG A 86 -12.22 17.67 -1.53
CA ARG A 86 -11.34 18.73 -2.02
C ARG A 86 -11.41 18.87 -3.54
N GLY A 87 -11.59 17.78 -4.27
CA GLY A 87 -11.65 17.78 -5.74
C GLY A 87 -10.29 18.06 -6.41
N THR A 88 -9.20 17.91 -5.67
CA THR A 88 -7.83 18.23 -6.10
C THR A 88 -6.93 17.00 -6.12
N ALA A 89 -7.44 15.79 -5.89
CA ALA A 89 -6.62 14.60 -5.67
C ALA A 89 -5.73 14.27 -6.88
N LEU A 90 -6.19 14.53 -8.11
CA LEU A 90 -5.40 14.26 -9.31
C LEU A 90 -4.21 15.22 -9.43
N ALA A 91 -4.39 16.49 -9.08
CA ALA A 91 -3.31 17.47 -9.05
C ALA A 91 -2.35 17.22 -7.88
N GLU A 92 -2.88 16.82 -6.72
CA GLU A 92 -2.07 16.36 -5.59
C GLU A 92 -1.16 15.19 -6.02
N LEU A 93 -1.73 14.18 -6.67
CA LEU A 93 -1.01 13.01 -7.17
C LEU A 93 0.04 13.37 -8.24
N ASP A 94 -0.27 14.30 -9.14
CA ASP A 94 0.66 14.79 -10.16
C ASP A 94 1.88 15.49 -9.54
N SER A 95 1.68 16.15 -8.40
CA SER A 95 2.75 16.83 -7.65
C SER A 95 3.59 15.89 -6.77
N MET A 96 3.16 14.64 -6.60
CA MET A 96 3.85 13.69 -5.72
C MET A 96 5.18 13.25 -6.33
N GLN A 97 6.24 13.29 -5.51
CA GLN A 97 7.50 12.64 -5.82
C GLN A 97 7.58 11.29 -5.12
N PRO A 98 8.16 10.26 -5.76
CA PRO A 98 8.40 8.97 -5.13
C PRO A 98 9.19 9.08 -3.81
N ARG A 99 8.81 8.29 -2.81
CA ARG A 99 9.40 8.21 -1.46
C ARG A 99 9.59 6.75 -1.03
N ASN A 100 10.45 6.55 -0.03
CA ASN A 100 10.60 5.25 0.61
C ASN A 100 9.31 4.83 1.32
N SER A 101 9.01 3.53 1.30
CA SER A 101 7.92 2.94 2.09
C SER A 101 8.47 2.03 3.20
N GLN A 102 7.57 1.31 3.88
CA GLN A 102 7.91 0.29 4.88
C GLN A 102 8.54 -0.97 4.25
N HIS A 103 8.67 -1.04 2.92
CA HIS A 103 9.47 -2.06 2.26
C HIS A 103 10.93 -1.60 2.13
N LEU A 104 11.79 -2.11 3.00
CA LEU A 104 13.22 -1.82 3.03
C LEU A 104 14.02 -3.11 2.75
N PRO A 105 14.25 -3.47 1.47
CA PRO A 105 14.94 -4.70 1.12
C PRO A 105 16.38 -4.69 1.67
N GLY A 106 16.75 -5.76 2.38
CA GLY A 106 18.07 -5.89 3.01
C GLY A 106 18.22 -5.16 4.35
N ARG A 107 17.16 -4.52 4.84
CA ARG A 107 17.07 -3.93 6.19
C ARG A 107 15.82 -4.42 6.93
N GLU A 108 15.37 -5.64 6.62
CA GLU A 108 14.28 -6.26 7.34
C GLU A 108 14.65 -6.50 8.81
N ILE A 109 13.73 -6.22 9.74
CA ILE A 109 13.92 -6.52 11.15
C ILE A 109 13.87 -8.06 11.32
N PRO A 110 14.95 -8.70 11.79
CA PRO A 110 15.01 -10.15 11.87
C PRO A 110 14.13 -10.69 13.00
N GLU A 111 13.56 -11.88 12.78
CA GLU A 111 12.89 -12.65 13.83
C GLU A 111 13.95 -13.39 14.65
N GLU A 112 14.16 -12.97 15.90
CA GLU A 112 15.24 -13.51 16.73
C GLU A 112 14.94 -14.91 17.28
N HIS A 113 13.68 -15.21 17.62
CA HIS A 113 13.31 -16.44 18.32
C HIS A 113 12.81 -17.54 17.39
N TRP A 114 13.47 -18.71 17.35
CA TRP A 114 13.13 -19.82 16.45
C TRP A 114 11.69 -20.35 16.64
N MET A 115 11.20 -20.42 17.90
CA MET A 115 9.82 -20.84 18.18
C MET A 115 8.80 -19.87 17.60
N TYR A 116 9.11 -18.57 17.58
CA TYR A 116 8.26 -17.56 16.95
C TYR A 116 8.25 -17.73 15.44
N ARG A 117 9.41 -17.98 14.81
CA ARG A 117 9.51 -18.29 13.38
C ARG A 117 8.70 -19.53 13.00
N PHE A 118 8.77 -20.58 13.82
CA PHE A 118 8.00 -21.81 13.63
C PHE A 118 6.48 -21.56 13.76
N ALA A 119 6.05 -20.94 14.86
CA ALA A 119 4.65 -20.61 15.08
C ALA A 119 4.09 -19.73 13.94
N LYS A 120 4.84 -18.72 13.50
CA LYS A 120 4.44 -17.83 12.40
C LYS A 120 4.33 -18.55 11.05
N LYS A 121 5.21 -19.50 10.78
CA LYS A 121 5.14 -20.32 9.56
C LYS A 121 3.95 -21.28 9.53
N HIS A 122 3.52 -21.81 10.68
CA HIS A 122 2.54 -22.91 10.75
C HIS A 122 1.15 -22.51 11.26
N TRP A 123 1.04 -21.47 12.09
CA TRP A 123 -0.19 -21.13 12.79
C TRP A 123 -0.71 -19.72 12.48
N PHE A 124 0.17 -18.79 12.15
CA PHE A 124 -0.27 -17.46 11.74
C PHE A 124 -0.48 -17.42 10.22
N ASN A 125 -1.64 -16.94 9.79
CA ASN A 125 -1.89 -16.69 8.37
C ASN A 125 -0.97 -15.56 7.92
N ASP A 126 0.15 -15.93 7.33
CA ASP A 126 1.22 -15.02 6.97
C ASP A 126 0.94 -14.27 5.64
N PHE A 127 -0.27 -14.42 5.06
CA PHE A 127 -0.65 -13.85 3.76
C PHE A 127 0.39 -14.10 2.65
N GLY A 128 1.17 -15.18 2.77
CA GLY A 128 2.24 -15.53 1.84
C GLY A 128 3.57 -14.81 2.04
N ALA A 129 3.87 -14.17 3.19
CA ALA A 129 5.16 -13.51 3.42
C ALA A 129 6.37 -14.47 3.34
N TYR A 130 6.21 -15.75 3.68
CA TYR A 130 7.22 -16.80 3.49
C TYR A 130 7.18 -17.48 2.10
N GLY A 131 6.15 -17.25 1.28
CA GLY A 131 5.90 -18.01 0.05
C GLY A 131 6.64 -17.50 -1.21
N LYS A 132 7.17 -16.27 -1.19
CA LYS A 132 7.80 -15.62 -2.37
C LYS A 132 9.12 -14.91 -2.05
N ALA A 133 10.07 -15.63 -1.46
CA ALA A 133 11.46 -15.14 -1.32
C ALA A 133 12.30 -15.35 -2.61
N GLY A 134 11.67 -15.35 -3.79
CA GLY A 134 12.33 -15.67 -5.07
C GLY A 134 12.39 -14.46 -6.01
N SER A 135 13.61 -14.01 -6.30
CA SER A 135 14.07 -13.23 -7.45
C SER A 135 13.46 -11.84 -7.74
N GLY A 136 14.26 -10.80 -7.47
CA GLY A 136 14.54 -9.75 -8.47
C GLY A 136 13.59 -8.57 -8.58
N PHE A 137 13.55 -7.68 -7.57
CA PHE A 137 13.08 -6.31 -7.76
C PHE A 137 14.26 -5.37 -8.05
N SER A 138 14.44 -5.04 -9.33
CA SER A 138 15.35 -3.98 -9.81
C SER A 138 14.56 -2.68 -10.01
N GLY A 139 13.99 -2.13 -8.93
CA GLY A 139 13.38 -0.80 -8.92
C GLY A 139 14.28 0.17 -8.18
N SER A 140 14.93 1.09 -8.91
CA SER A 140 15.76 2.22 -8.46
C SER A 140 16.16 2.31 -6.97
N ALA A 141 16.93 1.35 -6.47
CA ALA A 141 17.60 1.45 -5.17
C ALA A 141 18.76 2.48 -5.18
N ARG A 142 19.11 3.03 -6.35
CA ARG A 142 20.30 3.90 -6.50
C ARG A 142 20.08 5.37 -6.13
N GLN A 143 18.85 5.88 -6.11
CA GLN A 143 18.61 7.29 -5.77
C GLN A 143 18.27 7.55 -4.29
N ASN A 144 17.87 6.53 -3.52
CA ASN A 144 17.42 6.73 -2.13
C ASN A 144 18.46 6.37 -1.05
N LYS A 145 19.73 6.16 -1.42
CA LYS A 145 20.79 5.94 -0.42
C LYS A 145 21.13 7.22 0.35
N SER A 146 20.93 8.40 -0.22
CA SER A 146 21.26 9.68 0.42
C SER A 146 20.27 10.08 1.52
N ASN A 147 18.99 9.71 1.42
CA ASN A 147 17.95 10.15 2.37
C ASN A 147 17.73 9.19 3.57
N LEU A 148 18.62 8.22 3.77
CA LEU A 148 18.54 7.25 4.88
C LEU A 148 19.87 7.16 5.64
N ASP A 149 20.74 8.16 5.48
CA ASP A 149 21.90 8.33 6.35
C ASP A 149 21.39 8.47 7.79
N PRO A 150 21.84 7.66 8.77
CA PRO A 150 21.46 7.83 10.17
C PRO A 150 21.75 9.23 10.72
N ALA A 151 22.60 10.02 10.05
CA ALA A 151 22.83 11.43 10.35
C ALA A 151 21.63 12.35 10.01
N ASP A 152 20.76 11.97 9.07
CA ASP A 152 19.64 12.78 8.56
C ASP A 152 18.27 12.34 9.10
N GLN A 153 18.21 11.32 9.97
CA GLN A 153 16.96 10.91 10.61
C GLN A 153 16.71 11.75 11.87
N PRO A 154 15.51 12.35 12.04
CA PRO A 154 15.17 13.02 13.28
C PRO A 154 15.24 12.02 14.44
N VAL A 155 16.12 12.27 15.41
CA VAL A 155 16.19 11.53 16.66
C VAL A 155 14.93 11.88 17.46
N TYR A 156 13.88 11.08 17.31
CA TYR A 156 12.73 11.18 18.19
C TYR A 156 13.16 10.71 19.58
N PRO A 157 13.05 11.56 20.62
CA PRO A 157 13.38 11.13 21.97
C PRO A 157 12.44 9.99 22.36
N VAL A 158 13.01 8.84 22.70
CA VAL A 158 12.29 7.71 23.30
C VAL A 158 11.73 8.22 24.63
N ARG A 159 10.41 8.42 24.72
CA ARG A 159 9.79 8.71 26.02
C ARG A 159 9.93 7.46 26.89
N GLU A 160 10.68 7.58 27.98
CA GLU A 160 10.72 6.57 29.02
C GLU A 160 9.29 6.30 29.51
N PRO A 161 8.94 5.03 29.79
CA PRO A 161 7.62 4.70 30.32
C PRO A 161 7.48 5.36 31.68
N THR A 162 6.72 6.45 31.74
CA THR A 162 6.32 7.07 33.00
C THR A 162 5.51 6.02 33.76
N ALA A 163 6.02 5.57 34.91
CA ALA A 163 5.27 4.76 35.85
C ALA A 163 3.96 5.50 36.14
N ARG A 164 2.83 4.90 35.76
CA ARG A 164 1.51 5.43 36.11
C ARG A 164 1.31 5.26 37.63
N PRO A 165 0.70 6.25 38.29
CA PRO A 165 0.36 6.16 39.71
C PRO A 165 -0.69 5.07 39.98
#